data_AF-A0A1M5TTI2-F1
#
_entry.id   AF-A0A1M5TTI2-F1
#
_cell.length_a   1.000
_cell.length_b   1.000
_cell.length_c   1.000
_cell.angle_alpha   90.00
_cell.angle_beta   90.00
_cell.angle_gamma   90.00
#
_symmetry.space_group_name_H-M   'P 1'
#
loop_
_entity.id
_entity.type
_entity.pdbx_description
1 polymer ?
#
loop_
_entity_poly.entity_id
_entity_poly.type
_entity_poly.pdbx_seq_one_letter_code
_entity_poly.pdbx_strand_id
1 'polypeptide(L)'
;MTDPGPPPNAAAVMEGVNEALQGIELEPHETSEVMGFANRELPHLHTPEDSYFVLGSYRDRYLRRLRIVQNELDKRLGTYPFLMADLPELDIDRLPVFRIRFVLLATHADTIVAVYEQDAGGEVTELGKISTTPYFGSSYVLPRDYAWMTERNFDTEADVIAAAATIYFNDDLDEPTTEDELDSLVATAHENDISLTTSEIIDRLQSREDGKHAPVSYSWVHLNEFRLFELHDRCFAWSNPDDLRDAVDEVP
;
A
#
# COMPACT_ATOMS: atom_id res chain seq x y z
N MET A 1 13.91 27.33 -26.57
CA MET A 1 14.41 26.64 -25.38
C MET A 1 15.05 25.37 -25.86
N THR A 2 16.33 25.16 -25.56
CA THR A 2 17.06 23.95 -25.93
C THR A 2 16.43 22.78 -25.19
N ASP A 3 16.10 21.71 -25.91
CA ASP A 3 15.63 20.46 -25.31
C ASP A 3 16.69 20.01 -24.29
N PRO A 4 16.34 19.79 -23.01
CA PRO A 4 17.30 19.29 -22.05
C PRO A 4 17.86 17.97 -22.57
N GLY A 5 19.18 17.81 -22.50
CA GLY A 5 19.83 16.57 -22.91
C GLY A 5 19.28 15.35 -22.15
N PRO A 6 19.59 14.13 -22.63
CA PRO A 6 19.11 12.91 -21.96
C PRO A 6 19.58 12.85 -20.50
N PRO A 7 18.78 12.27 -19.59
CA PRO A 7 19.14 12.19 -18.18
C PRO A 7 20.42 11.37 -17.98
N PRO A 8 21.20 11.61 -16.92
CA PRO A 8 22.45 10.87 -16.66
C PRO A 8 22.25 9.35 -16.53
N ASN A 9 21.03 8.89 -16.24
CA ASN A 9 20.61 7.49 -16.15
C ASN A 9 19.71 7.04 -17.32
N ALA A 10 19.74 7.71 -18.48
CA ALA A 10 18.88 7.45 -19.63
C ALA A 10 18.87 5.97 -20.09
N ALA A 11 20.01 5.27 -20.01
CA ALA A 11 20.09 3.87 -20.40
C ALA A 11 19.25 2.97 -19.47
N ALA A 12 19.39 3.14 -18.15
CA ALA A 12 18.62 2.39 -17.16
C ALA A 12 17.12 2.72 -17.23
N VAL A 13 16.79 4.00 -17.46
CA VAL A 13 15.41 4.46 -17.70
C VAL A 13 14.80 3.72 -18.90
N MET A 14 15.50 3.68 -20.04
CA MET A 14 14.99 2.98 -21.24
C MET A 14 14.94 1.47 -21.08
N GLU A 15 15.88 0.88 -20.35
CA GLU A 15 15.87 -0.56 -20.04
C GLU A 15 14.61 -0.93 -19.25
N GLY A 16 14.33 -0.22 -18.15
CA GLY A 16 13.11 -0.43 -17.37
C GLY A 16 11.83 -0.21 -18.20
N VAL A 17 11.79 0.82 -19.04
CA VAL A 17 10.64 1.08 -19.92
C VAL A 17 10.46 -0.03 -20.95
N ASN A 18 11.55 -0.54 -21.55
CA ASN A 18 11.48 -1.62 -22.53
C ASN A 18 11.01 -2.94 -21.89
N GLU A 19 11.49 -3.26 -20.69
CA GLU A 19 11.00 -4.39 -19.90
C GLU A 19 9.51 -4.24 -19.55
N ALA A 20 9.11 -3.04 -19.14
CA ALA A 20 7.73 -2.70 -18.84
C ALA A 20 6.82 -2.90 -20.07
N LEU A 21 7.32 -2.61 -21.26
CA LEU A 21 6.59 -2.70 -22.51
C LEU A 21 6.76 -4.06 -23.23
N GLN A 22 7.51 -4.99 -22.64
CA GLN A 22 7.73 -6.35 -23.18
C GLN A 22 8.18 -6.35 -24.64
N GLY A 23 9.07 -5.42 -25.01
CA GLY A 23 9.63 -5.31 -26.35
C GLY A 23 8.76 -4.57 -27.37
N ILE A 24 7.67 -3.91 -26.95
CA ILE A 24 6.99 -2.93 -27.81
C ILE A 24 7.94 -1.76 -28.03
N GLU A 25 8.32 -1.53 -29.29
CA GLU A 25 9.16 -0.39 -29.66
C GLU A 25 8.41 0.92 -29.49
N LEU A 26 9.12 1.91 -28.94
CA LEU A 26 8.65 3.29 -28.84
C LEU A 26 8.88 4.03 -30.14
N GLU A 27 7.90 4.80 -30.57
CA GLU A 27 8.10 5.82 -31.60
C GLU A 27 9.00 6.96 -31.05
N PRO A 28 9.63 7.75 -31.94
CA PRO A 28 10.51 8.84 -31.50
C PRO A 28 9.82 9.85 -30.57
N HIS A 29 8.55 10.16 -30.83
CA HIS A 29 7.78 11.08 -29.99
C HIS A 29 7.44 10.45 -28.62
N GLU A 30 7.07 9.16 -28.57
CA GLU A 30 6.83 8.42 -27.32
C GLU A 30 8.11 8.36 -26.47
N THR A 31 9.27 8.14 -27.11
CA THR A 31 10.57 8.19 -26.44
C THR A 31 10.86 9.57 -25.87
N SER A 32 10.56 10.63 -26.62
CA SER A 32 10.73 12.01 -26.17
C SER A 32 9.84 12.34 -24.98
N GLU A 33 8.58 11.89 -24.97
CA GLU A 33 7.66 12.07 -23.85
C GLU A 33 8.14 11.36 -22.58
N VAL A 34 8.57 10.10 -22.71
CA VAL A 34 9.12 9.32 -21.59
C VAL A 34 10.39 9.97 -21.03
N MET A 35 11.31 10.39 -21.90
CA MET A 35 12.54 11.08 -21.48
C MET A 35 12.27 12.46 -20.90
N GLY A 36 11.29 13.18 -21.45
CA GLY A 36 10.85 14.46 -20.93
C GLY A 36 10.29 14.34 -19.52
N PHE A 37 9.46 13.32 -19.26
CA PHE A 37 9.00 12.97 -17.92
C PHE A 37 10.18 12.61 -17.01
N ALA A 38 11.06 11.71 -17.45
CA ALA A 38 12.21 11.27 -16.67
C ALA A 38 13.12 12.45 -16.27
N ASN A 39 13.36 13.39 -17.18
CA ASN A 39 14.16 14.60 -16.93
C ASN A 39 13.52 15.60 -15.97
N ARG A 40 12.19 15.63 -15.88
CA ARG A 40 11.47 16.56 -15.00
C ARG A 40 11.25 15.96 -13.61
N GLU A 41 10.81 14.72 -13.54
CA GLU A 41 10.31 14.13 -12.30
C GLU A 41 11.37 13.35 -11.53
N LEU A 42 12.24 12.58 -12.20
CA LEU A 42 13.21 11.71 -11.50
C LEU A 42 14.34 12.45 -10.75
N PRO A 43 14.79 13.67 -11.14
CA PRO A 43 15.77 14.39 -10.34
C PRO A 43 15.33 14.66 -8.90
N HIS A 44 14.01 14.75 -8.64
CA HIS A 44 13.47 14.93 -7.29
C HIS A 44 13.62 13.67 -6.42
N LEU A 45 13.83 12.50 -7.04
CA LEU A 45 14.09 11.22 -6.36
C LEU A 45 15.59 10.93 -6.19
N HIS A 46 16.45 11.85 -6.67
CA HIS A 46 17.90 11.73 -6.57
C HIS A 46 18.48 12.86 -5.73
N THR A 47 17.80 13.15 -4.62
CA THR A 47 18.24 14.10 -3.60
C THR A 47 18.84 13.34 -2.40
N PRO A 48 19.38 14.03 -1.39
CA PRO A 48 19.75 13.39 -0.13
C PRO A 48 18.55 12.99 0.75
N GLU A 49 17.32 13.28 0.33
CA GLU A 49 16.11 12.89 1.05
C GLU A 49 15.69 11.47 0.66
N ASP A 50 15.21 10.69 1.62
CA ASP A 50 14.68 9.35 1.36
C ASP A 50 13.31 9.47 0.68
N SER A 51 13.21 9.00 -0.55
CA SER A 51 12.00 9.11 -1.36
C SER A 51 11.03 7.95 -1.10
N TYR A 52 9.76 8.28 -0.84
CA TYR A 52 8.69 7.32 -0.58
C TYR A 52 7.64 7.39 -1.68
N PHE A 53 7.58 6.35 -2.52
CA PHE A 53 6.50 6.19 -3.47
C PHE A 53 5.29 5.57 -2.77
N VAL A 54 4.29 6.40 -2.48
CA VAL A 54 3.03 5.95 -1.89
C VAL A 54 2.12 5.42 -3.01
N LEU A 55 1.75 4.15 -2.89
CA LEU A 55 1.04 3.39 -3.92
C LEU A 55 -0.30 2.87 -3.39
N GLY A 56 -1.30 2.80 -4.25
CA GLY A 56 -2.61 2.22 -3.97
C GLY A 56 -3.66 2.80 -4.91
N SER A 57 -4.94 2.62 -4.58
CA SER A 57 -6.01 3.11 -5.45
C SER A 57 -6.17 4.65 -5.42
N TYR A 58 -6.09 5.28 -6.59
CA TYR A 58 -6.29 6.74 -6.75
C TYR A 58 -7.75 7.17 -6.89
N ARG A 59 -8.74 6.28 -6.72
CA ARG A 59 -10.16 6.71 -6.69
C ARG A 59 -10.44 7.55 -5.44
N ASP A 60 -11.31 8.56 -5.55
CA ASP A 60 -11.54 9.61 -4.54
C ASP A 60 -11.57 9.16 -3.08
N ARG A 61 -12.25 8.05 -2.76
CA ARG A 61 -12.35 7.57 -1.37
C ARG A 61 -11.02 7.04 -0.80
N TYR A 62 -10.23 6.37 -1.64
CA TYR A 62 -8.96 5.73 -1.25
C TYR A 62 -7.77 6.68 -1.35
N LEU A 63 -7.85 7.66 -2.26
CA LEU A 63 -6.84 8.71 -2.37
C LEU A 63 -6.63 9.42 -1.01
N ARG A 64 -7.70 9.58 -0.21
CA ARG A 64 -7.60 10.15 1.15
C ARG A 64 -6.70 9.35 2.08
N ARG A 65 -6.63 8.03 1.92
CA ARG A 65 -5.81 7.12 2.73
C ARG A 65 -4.36 7.19 2.32
N LEU A 66 -4.11 7.25 1.02
CA LEU A 66 -2.79 7.56 0.50
C LEU A 66 -2.27 8.93 1.00
N ARG A 67 -3.15 9.93 1.13
CA ARG A 67 -2.80 11.23 1.71
C ARG A 67 -2.48 11.17 3.20
N ILE A 68 -3.12 10.29 3.97
CA ILE A 68 -2.73 10.08 5.37
C ILE A 68 -1.29 9.56 5.42
N VAL A 69 -0.99 8.50 4.67
CA VAL A 69 0.37 7.94 4.59
C VAL A 69 1.39 8.99 4.14
N GLN A 70 1.10 9.71 3.05
CA GLN A 70 1.97 10.78 2.57
C GLN A 70 2.22 11.84 3.64
N ASN A 71 1.19 12.31 4.33
CA ASN A 71 1.31 13.34 5.36
C ASN A 71 2.08 12.86 6.59
N GLU A 72 1.93 11.60 6.99
CA GLU A 72 2.70 11.05 8.12
C GLU A 72 4.18 10.91 7.77
N LEU A 73 4.49 10.43 6.56
CA LEU A 73 5.87 10.39 6.07
C LEU A 73 6.46 11.80 5.98
N ASP A 74 5.72 12.78 5.46
CA ASP A 74 6.21 14.16 5.25
C ASP A 74 6.55 14.90 6.57
N LYS A 75 6.06 14.41 7.71
CA LYS A 75 6.45 14.94 9.04
C LYS A 75 7.88 14.54 9.42
N ARG A 76 8.45 13.50 8.79
CA ARG A 76 9.78 13.01 9.09
C ARG A 76 10.82 13.91 8.44
N LEU A 77 11.94 14.12 9.13
CA LEU A 77 13.01 14.93 8.60
C LEU A 77 13.76 14.17 7.50
N GLY A 78 13.95 14.81 6.36
CA GLY A 78 14.74 14.25 5.27
C GLY A 78 14.00 13.21 4.43
N THR A 79 12.67 13.23 4.41
CA THR A 79 11.85 12.34 3.58
C THR A 79 11.13 13.10 2.49
N TYR A 80 10.93 12.46 1.34
CA TYR A 80 10.17 12.99 0.21
C TYR A 80 9.07 12.00 -0.23
N PRO A 81 7.86 12.07 0.37
CA PRO A 81 6.77 11.19 -0.01
C PRO A 81 5.95 11.77 -1.17
N PHE A 82 5.69 10.95 -2.19
CA PHE A 82 4.95 11.37 -3.37
C PHE A 82 3.94 10.33 -3.84
N LEU A 83 2.92 10.82 -4.55
CA LEU A 83 1.91 10.00 -5.22
C LEU A 83 2.09 10.14 -6.73
N MET A 84 1.93 9.04 -7.47
CA MET A 84 1.95 9.12 -8.94
C MET A 84 0.78 9.97 -9.47
N ALA A 85 -0.34 10.04 -8.75
CA ALA A 85 -1.47 10.89 -9.14
C ALA A 85 -1.16 12.40 -9.10
N ASP A 86 -0.11 12.83 -8.40
CA ASP A 86 0.31 14.24 -8.36
C ASP A 86 1.21 14.62 -9.52
N LEU A 87 1.80 13.62 -10.20
CA LEU A 87 2.73 13.85 -11.29
C LEU A 87 1.97 13.98 -12.61
N PRO A 88 2.53 14.72 -13.60
CA PRO A 88 1.95 14.81 -14.94
C PRO A 88 1.77 13.42 -15.58
N GLU A 89 0.70 13.27 -16.37
CA GLU A 89 0.54 12.09 -17.23
C GLU A 89 1.43 12.18 -18.48
N LEU A 90 1.71 11.03 -19.09
CA LEU A 90 2.36 10.96 -20.40
C LEU A 90 1.29 11.07 -21.48
N ASP A 91 1.48 11.95 -22.44
CA ASP A 91 0.58 12.12 -23.59
C ASP A 91 0.87 11.04 -24.66
N ILE A 92 0.56 9.78 -24.32
CA ILE A 92 0.81 8.62 -25.18
C ILE A 92 -0.39 7.66 -25.16
N ASP A 93 -1.34 7.87 -26.08
CA ASP A 93 -2.61 7.12 -26.11
C ASP A 93 -2.48 5.61 -26.36
N ARG A 94 -1.48 5.19 -27.14
CA ARG A 94 -1.33 3.78 -27.57
C ARG A 94 -0.78 2.86 -26.49
N LEU A 95 -0.06 3.42 -25.52
CA LEU A 95 0.75 2.65 -24.58
C LEU A 95 0.11 2.56 -23.18
N PRO A 96 0.46 1.55 -22.38
CA PRO A 96 0.04 1.48 -21.00
C PRO A 96 0.81 2.49 -20.14
N VAL A 97 0.43 3.77 -20.21
CA VAL A 97 1.10 4.91 -19.54
C VAL A 97 1.29 4.68 -18.04
N PHE A 98 0.27 4.13 -17.37
CA PHE A 98 0.37 3.76 -15.95
C PHE A 98 1.55 2.82 -15.67
N ARG A 99 1.76 1.82 -16.53
CA ARG A 99 2.83 0.83 -16.37
C ARG A 99 4.20 1.46 -16.56
N ILE A 100 4.33 2.36 -17.54
CA ILE A 100 5.57 3.11 -17.78
C ILE A 100 5.90 3.96 -16.56
N ARG A 101 4.95 4.78 -16.10
CA ARG A 101 5.14 5.68 -14.95
C ARG A 101 5.45 4.90 -13.68
N PHE A 102 4.74 3.81 -13.42
CA PHE A 102 5.01 2.92 -12.29
C PHE A 102 6.47 2.46 -12.29
N VAL A 103 6.99 1.93 -13.40
CA VAL A 103 8.37 1.42 -13.44
C VAL A 103 9.38 2.55 -13.26
N LEU A 104 9.17 3.70 -13.89
CA LEU A 104 10.06 4.86 -13.72
C LEU A 104 10.15 5.34 -12.27
N LEU A 105 9.02 5.36 -11.56
CA LEU A 105 8.96 5.86 -10.19
C LEU A 105 9.43 4.79 -9.18
N ALA A 106 8.96 3.55 -9.32
CA ALA A 106 9.30 2.45 -8.43
C ALA A 106 10.78 2.04 -8.50
N THR A 107 11.42 2.21 -9.66
CA THR A 107 12.85 1.90 -9.83
C THR A 107 13.75 2.95 -9.17
N HIS A 108 13.23 4.17 -9.00
CA HIS A 108 14.03 5.33 -8.59
C HIS A 108 13.66 5.84 -7.20
N ALA A 109 12.54 5.39 -6.64
CA ALA A 109 12.19 5.62 -5.24
C ALA A 109 13.01 4.72 -4.32
N ASP A 110 13.38 5.23 -3.15
CA ASP A 110 14.10 4.48 -2.12
C ASP A 110 13.18 3.47 -1.43
N THR A 111 11.93 3.85 -1.20
CA THR A 111 10.91 3.02 -0.55
C THR A 111 9.57 3.10 -1.28
N ILE A 112 8.86 1.98 -1.37
CA ILE A 112 7.49 1.89 -1.87
C ILE A 112 6.58 1.54 -0.69
N VAL A 113 5.55 2.35 -0.45
CA VAL A 113 4.57 2.14 0.62
C VAL A 113 3.20 1.92 -0.01
N ALA A 114 2.75 0.67 -0.05
CA ALA A 114 1.56 0.26 -0.77
C ALA A 114 0.38 0.03 0.17
N VAL A 115 -0.67 0.85 0.04
CA VAL A 115 -1.89 0.79 0.86
C VAL A 115 -2.96 -0.01 0.13
N TYR A 116 -3.50 -1.04 0.78
CA TYR A 116 -4.54 -1.91 0.23
C TYR A 116 -5.81 -1.82 1.08
N GLU A 117 -6.96 -1.68 0.42
CA GLU A 117 -8.26 -1.48 1.09
C GLU A 117 -9.43 -2.14 0.37
N GLN A 118 -9.18 -2.90 -0.69
CA GLN A 118 -10.22 -3.54 -1.47
C GLN A 118 -9.65 -4.71 -2.26
N ASP A 119 -10.51 -5.67 -2.59
CA ASP A 119 -10.27 -6.58 -3.71
C ASP A 119 -10.74 -5.93 -5.02
N ALA A 120 -10.09 -4.83 -5.41
CA ALA A 120 -10.25 -4.31 -6.76
C ALA A 120 -9.09 -4.82 -7.61
N GLY A 121 -9.37 -5.68 -8.60
CA GLY A 121 -8.36 -6.39 -9.39
C GLY A 121 -7.28 -5.56 -10.11
N GLY A 122 -7.29 -4.23 -10.01
CA GLY A 122 -6.11 -3.41 -10.36
C GLY A 122 -4.97 -3.54 -9.33
N GLU A 123 -5.31 -3.56 -8.04
CA GLU A 123 -4.37 -3.58 -6.92
C GLU A 123 -3.52 -4.87 -6.89
N VAL A 124 -4.09 -6.01 -7.27
CA VAL A 124 -3.35 -7.29 -7.35
C VAL A 124 -2.20 -7.25 -8.37
N THR A 125 -2.34 -6.46 -9.44
CA THR A 125 -1.31 -6.34 -10.48
C THR A 125 -0.11 -5.56 -9.96
N GLU A 126 -0.36 -4.52 -9.17
CA GLU A 126 0.68 -3.72 -8.52
C GLU A 126 1.35 -4.51 -7.40
N LEU A 127 0.55 -5.18 -6.56
CA LEU A 127 1.04 -6.07 -5.50
C LEU A 127 1.99 -7.14 -6.06
N GLY A 128 1.60 -7.81 -7.14
CA GLY A 128 2.44 -8.82 -7.79
C GLY A 128 3.72 -8.27 -8.42
N LYS A 129 3.80 -6.96 -8.73
CA LYS A 129 5.07 -6.34 -9.17
C LYS A 129 5.97 -6.09 -7.98
N ILE A 130 5.44 -5.45 -6.94
CA ILE A 130 6.23 -5.07 -5.76
C ILE A 130 6.65 -6.27 -4.91
N SER A 131 5.92 -7.40 -4.99
CA SER A 131 6.28 -8.64 -4.30
C SER A 131 7.44 -9.41 -4.95
N THR A 132 8.00 -8.89 -6.04
CA THR A 132 9.09 -9.53 -6.78
C THR A 132 10.32 -8.63 -6.87
N THR A 133 11.46 -9.22 -7.27
CA THR A 133 12.69 -8.46 -7.56
C THR A 133 12.46 -7.53 -8.77
N PRO A 134 12.98 -6.29 -8.75
CA PRO A 134 13.87 -5.72 -7.74
C PRO A 134 13.16 -5.03 -6.56
N TYR A 135 11.85 -4.87 -6.60
CA TYR A 135 11.12 -3.96 -5.71
C TYR A 135 10.88 -4.51 -4.30
N PHE A 136 10.84 -5.83 -4.12
CA PHE A 136 10.50 -6.45 -2.83
C PHE A 136 11.30 -5.91 -1.65
N GLY A 137 12.61 -5.70 -1.83
CA GLY A 137 13.51 -5.22 -0.77
C GLY A 137 13.26 -3.78 -0.30
N SER A 138 12.58 -2.97 -1.12
CA SER A 138 12.21 -1.58 -0.83
C SER A 138 10.71 -1.39 -0.61
N SER A 139 9.92 -2.47 -0.62
CA SER A 139 8.46 -2.38 -0.55
C SER A 139 7.92 -2.77 0.83
N TYR A 140 6.92 -2.02 1.27
CA TYR A 140 6.13 -2.24 2.48
C TYR A 140 4.65 -2.19 2.11
N VAL A 141 3.84 -3.08 2.70
CA VAL A 141 2.41 -3.17 2.42
C VAL A 141 1.59 -2.88 3.66
N LEU A 142 0.54 -2.08 3.49
CA LEU A 142 -0.37 -1.64 4.54
C LEU A 142 -1.79 -2.10 4.21
N PRO A 143 -2.10 -3.40 4.39
CA PRO A 143 -3.41 -3.94 4.07
C PRO A 143 -4.42 -3.71 5.19
N ARG A 144 -5.55 -3.11 4.83
CA ARG A 144 -6.64 -2.85 5.76
C ARG A 144 -7.33 -4.14 6.16
N ASP A 145 -7.59 -4.34 7.45
CA ASP A 145 -8.25 -5.52 8.05
C ASP A 145 -7.58 -6.86 7.75
N TYR A 146 -6.31 -6.85 7.34
CA TYR A 146 -5.59 -8.09 7.16
C TYR A 146 -5.30 -8.73 8.52
N ALA A 147 -5.72 -9.99 8.65
CA ALA A 147 -5.29 -10.91 9.67
C ALA A 147 -4.90 -12.23 8.98
N TRP A 148 -3.72 -12.78 9.30
CA TRP A 148 -3.32 -14.05 8.71
C TRP A 148 -4.01 -15.24 9.41
N MET A 149 -4.56 -16.16 8.61
CA MET A 149 -5.43 -17.26 9.04
C MET A 149 -4.72 -18.43 9.78
N THR A 150 -3.57 -18.23 10.44
CA THR A 150 -2.94 -19.32 11.19
C THR A 150 -2.36 -18.85 12.52
N GLU A 151 -2.95 -19.33 13.62
CA GLU A 151 -2.39 -19.65 14.95
C GLU A 151 -1.09 -18.95 15.39
N ARG A 152 -0.91 -17.67 15.05
CA ARG A 152 0.05 -16.81 15.72
C ARG A 152 -0.76 -15.91 16.61
N ASN A 153 -0.33 -15.94 17.87
CA ASN A 153 -0.79 -15.13 18.97
C ASN A 153 -1.22 -13.75 18.50
N PHE A 154 -2.30 -13.24 19.07
CA PHE A 154 -2.67 -11.85 18.97
C PHE A 154 -1.53 -11.03 19.57
N ASP A 155 -0.51 -10.72 18.76
CA ASP A 155 0.72 -10.08 19.18
C ASP A 155 0.54 -8.54 19.19
N THR A 156 -0.45 -8.03 18.44
CA THR A 156 -0.81 -6.62 18.39
C THR A 156 -2.32 -6.37 18.53
N GLU A 157 -2.70 -5.16 18.96
CA GLU A 157 -4.11 -4.75 18.96
C GLU A 157 -4.76 -4.85 17.58
N ALA A 158 -4.00 -4.55 16.52
CA ALA A 158 -4.51 -4.61 15.14
C ALA A 158 -4.96 -6.03 14.76
N ASP A 159 -4.23 -7.06 15.20
CA ASP A 159 -4.58 -8.46 14.97
C ASP A 159 -5.92 -8.82 15.66
N VAL A 160 -6.10 -8.35 16.90
CA VAL A 160 -7.35 -8.54 17.64
C VAL A 160 -8.50 -7.84 16.95
N ILE A 161 -8.32 -6.59 16.50
CA ILE A 161 -9.38 -5.83 15.83
C ILE A 161 -9.77 -6.45 14.49
N ALA A 162 -8.81 -6.94 13.70
CA ALA A 162 -9.09 -7.60 12.44
C ALA A 162 -9.85 -8.93 12.63
N ALA A 163 -9.47 -9.73 13.64
CA ALA A 163 -10.20 -10.93 14.02
C ALA A 163 -11.62 -10.61 14.54
N ALA A 164 -11.74 -9.62 15.42
CA ALA A 164 -13.02 -9.16 15.95
C ALA A 164 -13.96 -8.65 14.86
N ALA A 165 -13.43 -7.98 13.84
CA ALA A 165 -14.23 -7.51 12.72
C ALA A 165 -14.85 -8.69 11.93
N THR A 166 -14.13 -9.81 11.81
CA THR A 166 -14.68 -11.02 11.16
C THR A 166 -15.84 -11.62 11.96
N ILE A 167 -15.79 -11.57 13.29
CA ILE A 167 -16.87 -12.03 14.18
C ILE A 167 -18.05 -11.06 14.14
N TYR A 168 -17.80 -9.77 14.36
CA TYR A 168 -18.82 -8.74 14.53
C TYR A 168 -19.67 -8.50 13.28
N PHE A 169 -19.08 -8.61 12.08
CA PHE A 169 -19.80 -8.44 10.82
C PHE A 169 -20.29 -9.76 10.21
N ASN A 170 -20.30 -10.84 11.00
CA ASN A 170 -20.83 -12.13 10.54
C ASN A 170 -22.37 -12.15 10.64
N ASP A 171 -23.04 -12.02 9.50
CA ASP A 171 -24.52 -12.04 9.42
C ASP A 171 -25.15 -13.38 9.86
N ASP A 172 -24.37 -14.45 10.02
CA ASP A 172 -24.85 -15.76 10.50
C ASP A 172 -24.90 -15.86 12.03
N LEU A 173 -24.30 -14.92 12.77
CA LEU A 173 -24.31 -14.87 14.23
C LEU A 173 -25.42 -13.94 14.74
N ASP A 174 -26.07 -14.34 15.84
CA ASP A 174 -26.92 -13.41 16.58
C ASP A 174 -26.08 -12.56 17.55
N GLU A 175 -26.68 -11.48 18.05
CA GLU A 175 -26.00 -10.51 18.93
C GLU A 175 -25.40 -11.17 20.19
N PRO A 176 -26.10 -12.07 20.92
CA PRO A 176 -25.50 -12.78 22.04
C PRO A 176 -24.31 -13.67 21.67
N THR A 177 -24.41 -14.43 20.57
CA THR A 177 -23.30 -15.29 20.12
C THR A 177 -22.11 -14.45 19.67
N THR A 178 -22.36 -13.29 19.06
CA THR A 178 -21.31 -12.34 18.67
C THR A 178 -20.56 -11.81 19.88
N GLU A 179 -21.26 -11.41 20.94
CA GLU A 179 -20.63 -10.97 22.19
C GLU A 179 -19.80 -12.10 22.85
N ASP A 180 -20.32 -13.32 22.92
CA ASP A 180 -19.62 -14.48 23.50
C ASP A 180 -18.31 -14.82 22.75
N GLU A 181 -18.33 -14.76 21.42
CA GLU A 181 -17.14 -14.99 20.58
C GLU A 181 -16.11 -13.85 20.73
N LEU A 182 -16.56 -12.59 20.83
CA LEU A 182 -15.67 -11.45 21.10
C LEU A 182 -15.05 -11.51 22.50
N ASP A 183 -15.80 -11.92 23.53
CA ASP A 183 -15.27 -12.13 24.87
C ASP A 183 -14.20 -13.23 24.88
N SER A 184 -14.39 -14.30 24.11
CA SER A 184 -13.42 -15.37 23.94
C SER A 184 -12.13 -14.89 23.25
N LEU A 185 -12.28 -14.03 22.24
CA LEU A 185 -11.17 -13.36 21.57
C LEU A 185 -10.39 -12.46 22.53
N VAL A 186 -11.08 -11.63 23.32
CA VAL A 186 -10.46 -10.75 24.34
C VAL A 186 -9.70 -11.55 25.38
N ALA A 187 -10.26 -12.66 25.85
CA ALA A 187 -9.58 -13.53 26.80
C ALA A 187 -8.25 -14.06 26.24
N THR A 188 -8.22 -14.42 24.96
CA THR A 188 -6.99 -14.87 24.28
C THR A 188 -6.00 -13.72 24.05
N ALA A 189 -6.49 -12.51 23.76
CA ALA A 189 -5.64 -11.32 23.63
C ALA A 189 -4.95 -10.95 24.98
N HIS A 190 -5.66 -11.11 26.11
CA HIS A 190 -5.10 -10.85 27.44
C HIS A 190 -3.96 -11.81 27.79
N GLU A 191 -3.97 -13.04 27.27
CA GLU A 191 -2.85 -13.98 27.42
C GLU A 191 -1.56 -13.50 26.73
N ASN A 192 -1.69 -12.54 25.79
CA ASN A 192 -0.58 -11.92 25.07
C ASN A 192 -0.34 -10.45 25.49
N ASP A 193 -0.73 -10.08 26.72
CA ASP A 193 -0.54 -8.73 27.29
C ASP A 193 -1.26 -7.58 26.54
N ILE A 194 -2.26 -7.89 25.70
CA ILE A 194 -3.10 -6.88 25.05
C ILE A 194 -4.32 -6.55 25.92
N SER A 195 -4.41 -5.32 26.42
CA SER A 195 -5.48 -4.89 27.33
C SER A 195 -6.66 -4.24 26.59
N LEU A 196 -7.32 -4.97 25.71
CA LEU A 196 -8.57 -4.54 25.07
C LEU A 196 -9.78 -5.14 25.80
N THR A 197 -10.89 -4.40 25.84
CA THR A 197 -12.20 -4.91 26.28
C THR A 197 -13.14 -5.09 25.10
N THR A 198 -14.14 -5.96 25.25
CA THR A 198 -15.17 -6.19 24.22
C THR A 198 -15.89 -4.89 23.86
N SER A 199 -16.17 -4.02 24.84
CA SER A 199 -16.77 -2.72 24.58
C SER A 199 -15.86 -1.79 23.77
N GLU A 200 -14.56 -1.74 24.06
CA GLU A 200 -13.59 -0.94 23.27
C GLU A 200 -13.48 -1.47 21.84
N ILE A 201 -13.50 -2.79 21.66
CA ILE A 201 -13.52 -3.42 20.34
C ILE A 201 -14.79 -3.01 19.58
N ILE A 202 -15.97 -3.18 20.18
CA ILE A 202 -17.25 -2.82 19.56
C ILE A 202 -17.29 -1.32 19.21
N ASP A 203 -16.86 -0.45 20.13
CA ASP A 203 -16.80 1.00 19.90
C ASP A 203 -15.88 1.33 18.72
N ARG A 204 -14.69 0.71 18.65
CA ARG A 204 -13.75 0.88 17.54
C ARG A 204 -14.36 0.40 16.22
N LEU A 205 -15.00 -0.77 16.22
CA LEU A 205 -15.67 -1.36 15.04
C LEU A 205 -16.87 -0.52 14.54
N GLN A 206 -17.65 0.05 15.46
CA GLN A 206 -18.77 0.94 15.15
C GLN A 206 -18.30 2.33 14.68
N SER A 207 -17.17 2.81 15.21
CA SER A 207 -16.58 4.11 14.82
C SER A 207 -15.86 4.08 13.48
N ARG A 208 -15.68 2.91 12.86
CA ARG A 208 -15.02 2.80 11.56
C ARG A 208 -15.75 3.69 10.57
N GLU A 209 -14.99 4.38 9.70
CA GLU A 209 -15.57 5.28 8.69
C GLU A 209 -16.56 4.53 7.77
N ASP A 210 -16.38 3.22 7.66
CA ASP A 210 -17.27 2.28 6.97
C ASP A 210 -18.09 1.40 7.91
N GLY A 211 -18.37 1.77 9.17
CA GLY A 211 -18.91 0.92 10.26
C GLY A 211 -20.25 0.19 10.01
N LYS A 212 -20.79 0.26 8.79
CA LYS A 212 -21.90 -0.55 8.27
C LYS A 212 -21.48 -1.61 7.25
N HIS A 213 -20.20 -1.69 6.88
CA HIS A 213 -19.67 -2.57 5.86
C HIS A 213 -18.77 -3.61 6.50
N ALA A 214 -18.87 -4.83 5.99
CA ALA A 214 -18.00 -5.93 6.36
C ALA A 214 -16.51 -5.57 6.18
N PRO A 215 -15.60 -6.27 6.90
CA PRO A 215 -14.17 -6.13 6.73
C PRO A 215 -13.76 -6.29 5.27
N VAL A 216 -12.62 -5.69 4.92
CA VAL A 216 -12.09 -5.88 3.57
C VAL A 216 -11.77 -7.35 3.36
N SER A 217 -12.48 -7.97 2.42
CA SER A 217 -12.19 -9.33 1.98
C SER A 217 -11.15 -9.29 0.86
N TYR A 218 -10.07 -10.04 1.04
CA TYR A 218 -9.01 -10.19 0.05
C TYR A 218 -9.07 -11.57 -0.59
N SER A 219 -8.82 -11.63 -1.90
CA SER A 219 -8.65 -12.91 -2.58
C SER A 219 -7.43 -13.67 -2.05
N TRP A 220 -7.42 -14.99 -2.22
CA TRP A 220 -6.30 -15.86 -1.80
C TRP A 220 -4.94 -15.39 -2.35
N VAL A 221 -4.92 -14.79 -3.54
CA VAL A 221 -3.70 -14.25 -4.16
C VAL A 221 -3.14 -13.09 -3.32
N HIS A 222 -3.98 -12.12 -2.95
CA HIS A 222 -3.56 -11.02 -2.08
C HIS A 222 -3.04 -11.53 -0.74
N LEU A 223 -3.80 -12.44 -0.09
CA LEU A 223 -3.41 -13.02 1.19
C LEU A 223 -2.04 -13.69 1.10
N ASN A 224 -1.79 -14.47 0.04
CA ASN A 224 -0.51 -15.13 -0.18
C ASN A 224 0.66 -14.15 -0.36
N GLU A 225 0.45 -13.04 -1.08
CA GLU A 225 1.47 -12.00 -1.23
C GLU A 225 1.69 -11.22 0.08
N PHE A 226 0.63 -10.86 0.82
CA PHE A 226 0.76 -10.20 2.13
C PHE A 226 1.54 -11.07 3.12
N ARG A 227 1.31 -12.40 3.09
CA ARG A 227 2.09 -13.33 3.91
C ARG A 227 3.58 -13.28 3.60
N LEU A 228 3.97 -13.09 2.34
CA LEU A 228 5.37 -12.93 1.98
C LEU A 228 5.95 -11.67 2.62
N PHE A 229 5.25 -10.53 2.57
CA PHE A 229 5.69 -9.31 3.23
C PHE A 229 5.74 -9.45 4.76
N GLU A 230 4.73 -10.08 5.36
CA GLU A 230 4.65 -10.35 6.80
C GLU A 230 5.85 -11.18 7.29
N LEU A 231 6.21 -12.26 6.57
CA LEU A 231 7.37 -13.10 6.90
C LEU A 231 8.72 -12.36 6.82
N HIS A 232 8.73 -11.15 6.27
CA HIS A 232 9.89 -10.30 6.11
C HIS A 232 9.77 -8.98 6.89
N ASP A 233 8.83 -8.88 7.84
CA ASP A 233 8.58 -7.71 8.69
C ASP A 233 8.27 -6.44 7.88
N ARG A 234 7.47 -6.59 6.81
CA ARG A 234 7.12 -5.54 5.84
C ARG A 234 5.62 -5.39 5.59
N CYS A 235 4.79 -5.99 6.45
CA CYS A 235 3.34 -5.95 6.35
C CYS A 235 2.76 -5.38 7.63
N PHE A 236 2.11 -4.21 7.55
CA PHE A 236 1.56 -3.51 8.70
C PHE A 236 0.05 -3.30 8.50
N ALA A 237 -0.74 -4.16 9.14
CA ALA A 237 -2.19 -4.11 9.03
C ALA A 237 -2.79 -2.93 9.81
N TRP A 238 -3.94 -2.45 9.36
CA TRP A 238 -4.65 -1.34 9.99
C TRP A 238 -6.16 -1.50 9.80
N SER A 239 -6.99 -0.91 10.67
CA SER A 239 -8.46 -1.05 10.55
C SER A 239 -9.20 0.28 10.52
N ASN A 240 -8.58 1.35 10.99
CA ASN A 240 -9.11 2.71 10.92
C ASN A 240 -7.98 3.74 10.63
N PRO A 241 -8.31 5.01 10.36
CA PRO A 241 -7.31 6.03 9.99
C PRO A 241 -6.23 6.31 11.03
N ASP A 242 -6.50 6.13 12.33
CA ASP A 242 -5.49 6.32 13.37
C ASP A 242 -4.50 5.14 13.36
N ASP A 243 -5.00 3.90 13.26
CA ASP A 243 -4.15 2.70 13.05
C ASP A 243 -3.27 2.84 11.81
N LEU A 244 -3.80 3.44 10.74
CA LEU A 244 -3.02 3.66 9.52
C LEU A 244 -1.84 4.61 9.78
N ARG A 245 -1.98 5.60 10.68
CA ARG A 245 -0.88 6.49 11.04
C ARG A 245 0.16 5.74 11.84
N ASP A 246 -0.27 4.95 12.82
CA ASP A 246 0.61 4.13 13.65
C ASP A 246 1.36 3.09 12.77
N ALA A 247 0.67 2.46 11.83
CA ALA A 247 1.28 1.52 10.88
C ALA A 247 2.33 2.18 9.96
N VAL A 248 2.19 3.47 9.66
CA VAL A 248 3.21 4.19 8.89
C VAL A 248 4.47 4.35 9.72
N ASP A 249 4.39 4.54 11.04
CA ASP A 249 5.54 4.68 11.94
C ASP A 249 6.45 3.43 11.99
N GLU A 250 5.93 2.27 11.60
CA GLU A 250 6.69 1.04 11.46
C GLU A 250 7.44 0.92 10.10
N VAL A 251 7.05 1.72 9.11
CA VAL A 251 7.82 1.85 7.85
C VAL A 251 9.11 2.62 8.17
N PRO A 252 10.29 2.15 7.70
CA PRO A 252 11.56 2.85 7.91
C PRO A 252 11.57 4.31 7.45
#